data_AF-A0A7W0DMF1-F1
#
_entry.id   AF-A0A7W0DMF1-F1
#
_cell.length_a   1.000
_cell.length_b   1.000
_cell.length_c   1.000
_cell.angle_alpha   90.00
_cell.angle_beta   90.00
_cell.angle_gamma   90.00
#
_symmetry.space_group_name_H-M   'P 1'
#
loop_
_entity.id
_entity.type
_entity.pdbx_description
1 polymer ?
#
loop_
_entity_poly.entity_id
_entity_poly.type
_entity_poly.pdbx_seq_one_letter_code
_entity_poly.pdbx_strand_id
1 'polypeptide(L)'
;MENEVPLAGGRITPGVVRLGNTVRRPVTASSPFVAELLGHLQQQGFTGAPRHLGSDAAGRDVLSYLPGWVPARFQRWTDPQVVAAGALLRALHDATRGSRLAGRHPVVCHHDPGPNNTVF
;
A
#
# COMPACT_ATOMS: atom_id res chain seq x y z
N MET A 1 -3.16 -7.32 26.09
CA MET A 1 -2.84 -6.07 25.39
C MET A 1 -1.99 -6.46 24.20
N GLU A 2 -2.43 -6.15 22.98
CA GLU A 2 -1.56 -6.31 21.83
C GLU A 2 -0.44 -5.26 21.93
N ASN A 3 0.80 -5.69 21.74
CA ASN A 3 1.95 -4.78 21.79
C ASN A 3 2.29 -4.34 20.36
N GLU A 4 2.76 -3.10 20.21
CA GLU A 4 3.29 -2.61 18.94
C GLU A 4 4.56 -3.39 18.57
N VAL A 5 4.58 -3.93 17.35
CA VAL A 5 5.73 -4.62 16.78
C VAL A 5 6.32 -3.75 15.67
N PRO A 6 7.56 -3.26 15.80
CA PRO A 6 8.22 -2.50 14.75
C PRO A 6 8.31 -3.26 13.43
N LEU A 7 7.91 -2.62 12.33
CA LEU A 7 8.16 -3.12 10.98
C LEU A 7 9.44 -2.47 10.47
N ALA A 8 10.56 -3.19 10.58
CA ALA A 8 11.90 -2.68 10.25
C ALA A 8 12.21 -2.59 8.74
N GLY A 9 11.24 -2.90 7.89
CA GLY A 9 11.36 -2.78 6.44
C GLY A 9 11.08 -1.35 5.93
N GLY A 10 11.16 -1.16 4.61
CA GLY A 10 10.94 0.14 3.97
C GLY A 10 12.14 1.09 4.08
N ARG A 11 12.19 2.11 3.22
CA ARG A 11 13.31 3.09 3.17
C ARG A 11 12.94 4.50 3.60
N ILE A 12 11.67 4.88 3.43
CA ILE A 12 11.26 6.29 3.44
C ILE A 12 10.55 6.68 4.73
N THR A 13 9.67 5.81 5.25
CA THR A 13 8.83 6.13 6.41
C THR A 13 9.34 5.38 7.65
N PRO A 14 10.04 6.05 8.59
CA PRO A 14 10.40 5.44 9.87
C PRO A 14 9.18 5.31 10.78
N GLY A 15 9.30 4.53 11.86
CA GLY A 15 8.28 4.47 12.92
C GLY A 15 6.99 3.74 12.55
N VAL A 16 7.02 2.87 11.54
CA VAL A 16 5.88 2.02 11.18
C VAL A 16 5.83 0.82 12.13
N VAL A 17 4.66 0.59 12.71
CA VAL A 17 4.44 -0.50 13.68
C VAL A 17 3.20 -1.29 13.32
N ARG A 18 3.21 -2.59 13.63
CA ARG A 18 2.06 -3.48 13.54
C ARG A 18 1.42 -3.64 14.92
N LEU A 19 0.09 -3.62 14.97
CA LEU A 19 -0.72 -3.94 16.14
C LEU A 19 -1.83 -4.89 15.68
N GLY A 20 -1.74 -6.17 16.09
CA GLY A 20 -2.67 -7.21 15.65
C GLY A 20 -2.73 -7.35 14.13
N ASN A 21 -3.90 -7.09 13.55
CA ASN A 21 -4.15 -7.12 12.09
C ASN A 21 -4.12 -5.74 11.43
N THR A 22 -3.49 -4.76 12.08
CA THR A 22 -3.41 -3.38 11.61
C THR A 22 -1.99 -2.84 11.67
N VAL A 23 -1.72 -1.81 10.88
CA VAL A 23 -0.46 -1.08 10.83
C VAL A 23 -0.72 0.36 11.21
N ARG A 24 0.12 0.93 12.07
CA ARG A 24 0.18 2.37 12.32
C ARG A 24 1.33 2.94 11.50
N ARG A 25 1.02 3.92 10.66
CA ARG A 25 1.98 4.59 9.79
C ARG A 25 1.96 6.09 10.09
N PRO A 26 3.12 6.73 10.37
CA PRO A 26 3.17 8.18 10.53
C PRO A 26 2.60 8.90 9.31
N VAL A 27 1.81 9.94 9.58
CA VAL A 27 1.18 10.76 8.54
C VAL A 27 2.25 11.54 7.78
N THR A 28 2.02 11.69 6.47
CA THR A 28 2.85 12.51 5.58
C THR A 28 1.95 13.49 4.82
N ALA A 29 2.53 14.43 4.08
CA ALA A 29 1.76 15.36 3.25
C ALA A 29 0.84 14.64 2.22
N SER A 30 1.18 13.41 1.82
CA SER A 30 0.36 12.62 0.89
C SER A 30 -0.71 11.76 1.58
N SER A 31 -0.73 11.64 2.92
CA SER A 31 -1.67 10.77 3.63
C SER A 31 -3.15 11.05 3.31
N PRO A 32 -3.63 12.32 3.19
CA PRO A 32 -5.01 12.56 2.80
C PRO A 32 -5.36 11.99 1.42
N PHE A 33 -4.46 12.16 0.44
CA PHE A 33 -4.64 11.59 -0.90
C PHE A 33 -4.60 10.06 -0.86
N VAL A 34 -3.67 9.48 -0.09
CA VAL A 34 -3.55 8.02 0.05
C VAL A 34 -4.81 7.44 0.71
N ALA A 35 -5.36 8.07 1.74
CA ALA A 35 -6.60 7.65 2.38
C ALA A 35 -7.77 7.64 1.39
N GLU A 36 -7.90 8.69 0.59
CA GLU A 36 -8.93 8.78 -0.45
C GLU A 36 -8.75 7.72 -1.54
N LEU A 37 -7.50 7.51 -1.99
CA LEU A 37 -7.17 6.49 -2.98
C LEU A 37 -7.49 5.08 -2.48
N LEU A 38 -7.10 4.73 -1.25
CA LEU A 38 -7.40 3.41 -0.69
C LEU A 38 -8.91 3.19 -0.53
N GLY A 39 -9.67 4.23 -0.18
CA GLY A 39 -11.13 4.20 -0.16
C GLY A 39 -11.73 3.94 -1.55
N HIS A 40 -11.25 4.65 -2.57
CA HIS A 40 -11.67 4.45 -3.97
C HIS A 40 -11.34 3.03 -4.45
N LEU A 41 -10.13 2.53 -4.20
CA LEU A 41 -9.73 1.17 -4.57
C LEU A 41 -10.64 0.11 -3.94
N GLN A 42 -10.98 0.27 -2.66
CA GLN A 42 -11.92 -0.63 -1.99
C GLN A 42 -13.30 -0.60 -2.65
N GLN A 43 -13.80 0.58 -3.03
CA GLN A 43 -15.09 0.73 -3.72
C GLN A 43 -15.08 0.08 -5.11
N GLN A 44 -13.93 0.07 -5.79
CA GLN A 44 -13.75 -0.61 -7.08
C GLN A 44 -13.48 -2.11 -6.95
N GLY A 45 -13.45 -2.65 -5.72
CA GLY A 45 -13.18 -4.07 -5.48
C GLY A 45 -11.71 -4.48 -5.67
N PHE A 46 -10.79 -3.53 -5.74
CA PHE A 46 -9.36 -3.82 -5.83
C PHE A 46 -8.84 -4.36 -4.49
N THR A 47 -8.27 -5.57 -4.50
CA THR A 47 -7.83 -6.29 -3.30
C THR A 47 -6.32 -6.25 -3.05
N GLY A 48 -5.57 -5.64 -3.97
CA GLY A 48 -4.10 -5.61 -3.93
C GLY A 48 -3.48 -4.53 -3.03
N ALA A 49 -4.28 -3.83 -2.24
CA ALA A 49 -3.84 -2.76 -1.34
C ALA A 49 -4.45 -2.92 0.06
N PRO A 50 -3.80 -2.40 1.11
CA PRO A 50 -4.40 -2.36 2.44
C PRO A 50 -5.62 -1.44 2.45
N ARG A 51 -6.55 -1.68 3.37
CA ARG A 51 -7.67 -0.77 3.65
C ARG A 51 -7.23 0.34 4.58
N HIS A 52 -7.70 1.56 4.33
CA HIS A 52 -7.59 2.65 5.28
C HIS A 52 -8.70 2.53 6.34
N LEU A 53 -8.32 2.52 7.61
CA LEU A 53 -9.22 2.29 8.75
C LEU A 53 -9.39 3.54 9.63
N GLY A 54 -8.89 4.70 9.18
CA GLY A 54 -8.91 5.96 9.91
C GLY A 54 -7.56 6.29 10.54
N SER A 55 -7.59 7.04 11.63
CA SER A 55 -6.40 7.46 12.37
C SER A 55 -6.49 7.07 13.84
N ASP A 56 -5.35 6.85 14.48
CA ASP A 56 -5.31 6.57 15.92
C ASP A 56 -5.27 7.85 16.77
N ALA A 57 -5.26 7.72 18.09
CA ALA A 57 -5.22 8.84 19.03
C ALA A 57 -3.94 9.69 18.93
N ALA A 58 -2.86 9.15 18.35
CA ALA A 58 -1.62 9.87 18.08
C ALA A 58 -1.61 10.51 16.69
N GLY A 59 -2.71 10.42 15.94
CA GLY A 59 -2.85 10.97 14.59
C GLY A 59 -2.12 10.19 13.51
N ARG A 60 -1.75 8.91 13.73
CA ARG A 60 -1.14 8.04 12.71
C ARG A 60 -2.21 7.41 11.84
N ASP A 61 -1.90 7.17 10.56
CA ASP A 61 -2.76 6.38 9.67
C ASP A 61 -2.89 4.95 10.22
N VAL A 62 -4.11 4.43 10.27
CA VAL A 62 -4.41 3.03 10.59
C VAL A 62 -4.75 2.30 9.31
N LEU A 63 -3.93 1.31 8.95
CA LEU A 63 -4.14 0.50 7.75
C LEU A 63 -4.38 -0.97 8.14
N SER A 64 -5.10 -1.73 7.31
CA SER A 64 -5.13 -3.19 7.48
C SER A 64 -3.76 -3.79 7.19
N TYR A 65 -3.34 -4.78 7.96
CA TYR A 65 -2.13 -5.54 7.68
C TYR A 65 -2.36 -6.52 6.51
N LEU A 66 -1.44 -6.55 5.56
CA LEU A 66 -1.43 -7.56 4.49
C LEU A 66 -0.53 -8.72 4.94
N PRO A 67 -1.07 -9.93 5.17
CA PRO A 67 -0.26 -11.09 5.46
C PRO A 67 0.53 -11.49 4.22
N GLY A 68 1.75 -11.96 4.43
CA GLY A 68 2.61 -12.46 3.37
C GLY A 68 4.07 -12.16 3.65
N TRP A 69 4.88 -12.31 2.63
CA TRP A 69 6.32 -12.20 2.68
C TRP A 69 6.82 -11.04 1.81
N VAL A 70 7.82 -10.32 2.33
CA VAL A 70 8.55 -9.28 1.60
C VAL A 70 10.04 -9.58 1.75
N PRO A 71 10.83 -9.59 0.67
CA PRO A 71 12.26 -9.88 0.78
C PRO A 71 12.99 -8.77 1.54
N ALA A 72 13.91 -9.16 2.42
CA ALA A 72 14.73 -8.21 3.20
C ALA A 72 15.76 -7.45 2.35
N ARG A 73 16.12 -7.97 1.17
CA ARG A 73 17.10 -7.40 0.24
C ARG A 73 16.62 -7.59 -1.19
N PHE A 74 17.20 -6.83 -2.12
CA PHE A 74 16.98 -7.09 -3.53
C PHE A 74 17.41 -8.51 -3.89
N GLN A 75 16.61 -9.12 -4.76
CA GLN A 75 16.84 -10.45 -5.29
C GLN A 75 16.41 -10.50 -6.75
N ARG A 76 16.82 -11.56 -7.45
CA ARG A 76 16.25 -11.87 -8.76
C ARG A 76 14.84 -12.38 -8.59
N TRP A 77 13.96 -11.96 -9.49
CA TRP A 77 12.57 -12.40 -9.56
C TRP A 77 12.41 -13.39 -10.69
N THR A 78 11.54 -14.38 -10.50
CA THR A 78 11.18 -15.29 -11.59
C THR A 78 10.21 -14.59 -12.54
N ASP A 79 10.16 -15.04 -13.81
CA ASP A 79 9.22 -14.49 -14.78
C ASP A 79 7.77 -14.52 -14.28
N PRO A 80 7.26 -15.59 -13.63
CA PRO A 80 5.93 -15.58 -13.01
C PRO A 80 5.72 -14.47 -11.96
N GLN A 81 6.73 -14.18 -11.12
CA GLN A 81 6.63 -13.10 -10.13
C GLN A 81 6.57 -11.72 -10.79
N VAL A 82 7.36 -11.51 -11.86
CA VAL A 82 7.33 -10.28 -12.64
C VAL A 82 5.97 -10.10 -13.34
N VAL A 83 5.44 -11.18 -13.94
CA VAL A 83 4.11 -11.18 -14.56
C VAL A 83 3.02 -10.87 -13.54
N ALA A 84 3.06 -11.47 -12.35
CA ALA A 84 2.10 -11.21 -11.29
C ALA A 84 2.13 -9.75 -10.81
N ALA A 85 3.33 -9.19 -10.60
CA ALA A 85 3.48 -7.77 -10.23
C ALA A 85 2.96 -6.83 -11.33
N GLY A 86 3.21 -7.15 -12.61
CA GLY A 86 2.67 -6.41 -13.74
C GLY A 86 1.15 -6.46 -13.83
N ALA A 87 0.56 -7.63 -13.60
CA ALA A 87 -0.90 -7.80 -13.55
C ALA A 87 -1.52 -6.99 -12.40
N LEU A 88 -0.89 -6.99 -11.22
CA LEU A 88 -1.30 -6.19 -10.07
C LEU A 88 -1.26 -4.68 -10.37
N LEU A 89 -0.18 -4.20 -10.99
CA LEU A 89 -0.06 -2.80 -11.39
C LEU A 89 -1.12 -2.41 -12.41
N ARG A 90 -1.39 -3.28 -13.39
CA ARG A 90 -2.47 -3.05 -14.35
C ARG A 90 -3.83 -2.96 -13.66
N ALA A 91 -4.12 -3.86 -12.71
CA ALA A 91 -5.38 -3.82 -11.97
C ALA A 91 -5.53 -2.53 -11.15
N LEU A 92 -4.45 -2.02 -10.55
CA LEU A 92 -4.43 -0.71 -9.88
C LEU A 92 -4.76 0.44 -10.86
N HIS A 93 -4.14 0.41 -12.05
CA HIS A 93 -4.39 1.40 -13.09
C HIS A 93 -5.83 1.34 -13.60
N ASP A 94 -6.38 0.15 -13.83
CA ASP A 94 -7.75 -0.02 -14.29
C ASP A 94 -8.76 0.43 -13.23
N ALA A 95 -8.51 0.16 -11.94
CA ALA A 95 -9.35 0.64 -10.84
C ALA A 95 -9.35 2.18 -10.68
N THR A 96 -8.28 2.87 -11.08
CA THR A 96 -8.16 4.32 -10.92
C THR A 96 -8.45 5.10 -12.21
N ARG A 97 -8.69 4.39 -13.32
CA ARG A 97 -8.87 4.99 -14.64
C ARG A 97 -10.07 5.94 -14.66
N GLY A 98 -9.83 7.18 -15.11
CA GLY A 98 -10.88 8.20 -15.22
C GLY A 98 -11.48 8.67 -13.89
N SER A 99 -10.94 8.24 -12.75
CA SER A 99 -11.34 8.74 -11.44
C SER A 99 -10.87 10.20 -11.26
N ARG A 100 -11.57 10.97 -10.42
CA ARG A 100 -11.12 12.33 -10.04
C ARG A 100 -9.71 12.35 -9.44
N LEU A 101 -9.31 11.26 -8.79
CA LEU A 101 -7.98 11.07 -8.20
C LEU A 101 -6.86 11.09 -9.24
N ALA A 102 -7.15 10.68 -10.48
CA ALA A 102 -6.19 10.72 -11.58
C ALA A 102 -6.00 12.15 -12.15
N GLY A 103 -6.87 13.10 -11.80
CA GLY A 103 -6.82 14.47 -12.30
C GLY A 103 -6.87 14.52 -13.83
N ARG A 104 -5.90 15.18 -14.45
CA ARG A 104 -5.76 15.26 -15.93
C ARG A 104 -5.13 14.02 -16.56
N HIS A 105 -4.67 13.07 -15.75
CA HIS A 105 -3.95 11.89 -16.21
C HIS A 105 -4.91 10.70 -16.36
N PRO A 106 -4.57 9.69 -17.17
CA PRO A 106 -5.48 8.57 -17.40
C PRO A 106 -5.69 7.69 -16.17
N VAL A 107 -4.72 7.62 -15.25
CA VAL A 107 -4.71 6.75 -14.05
C VAL A 107 -3.91 7.40 -12.93
N VAL A 108 -4.06 6.91 -11.69
CA VAL A 108 -3.13 7.26 -10.60
C VAL A 108 -1.86 6.42 -10.74
N CYS A 109 -0.70 7.07 -10.77
CA CYS A 109 0.58 6.38 -10.93
C CYS A 109 1.15 5.91 -9.59
N HIS A 110 1.72 4.70 -9.55
CA HIS A 110 2.42 4.17 -8.38
C HIS A 110 3.78 4.86 -8.10
N HIS A 111 4.34 5.55 -9.09
CA HIS A 111 5.67 6.21 -9.09
C HIS A 111 6.91 5.29 -8.97
N ASP A 112 6.83 4.19 -8.22
CA ASP A 112 7.92 3.22 -8.09
C ASP A 112 7.40 1.77 -8.14
N PRO A 113 6.81 1.32 -9.27
CA PRO A 113 6.30 -0.04 -9.36
C PRO A 113 7.43 -1.06 -9.55
N GLY A 114 7.44 -2.10 -8.73
CA GLY A 114 8.34 -3.24 -8.88
C GLY A 114 7.97 -4.37 -7.92
N PRO A 115 8.34 -5.64 -8.20
CA PRO A 115 8.05 -6.76 -7.32
C PRO A 115 8.65 -6.61 -5.90
N ASN A 116 9.69 -5.80 -5.74
CA ASN A 116 10.24 -5.45 -4.42
C ASN A 116 9.32 -4.59 -3.55
N ASN A 117 8.27 -3.99 -4.13
CA ASN A 117 7.28 -3.16 -3.45
C ASN A 117 5.94 -3.90 -3.28
N THR A 118 5.90 -5.21 -3.51
CA THR A 118 4.70 -6.05 -3.34
C THR A 118 4.86 -7.05 -2.20
N VAL A 119 3.73 -7.47 -1.63
CA VAL A 119 3.66 -8.57 -0.66
C VAL A 119 3.33 -9.86 -1.43
N PHE A 120 4.04 -10.95 -1.13
CA PHE A 120 3.85 -12.28 -1.75
C PHE A 120 3.20 -13.27 -0.79
#